data_AF-A0A922Y8B2-F1
#
_entry.id   AF-A0A922Y8B2-F1
#
_cell.length_a   1.000
_cell.length_b   1.000
_cell.length_c   1.000
_cell.angle_alpha   90.00
_cell.angle_beta   90.00
_cell.angle_gamma   90.00
#
_symmetry.space_group_name_H-M   'P 1'
#
loop_
_entity.id
_entity.type
_entity.pdbx_description
1 polymer ?
#
loop_
_entity_poly.entity_id
_entity_poly.type
_entity_poly.pdbx_seq_one_letter_code
_entity_poly.pdbx_strand_id
1 'polypeptide(L)'
;MTTLKTNLSCLAGASLFALTLAAGPALAGPEEARKWIDSEFQPSTLSKEEQQKEMEWFINAAKPFAGMEINIVSETITTHEYEAKTLAKAFSEITGIKLTHDLIQEGDVVEKIQTQMQSGKNIYDGWINDSDLIGTHFRYKQATNLTDWMAGPGKDVTNPNLDIDDFIGKSFGTGPDGKLYQLPVQQFANLYWFRYDWFQRADLKEKFKAKYGYDLGVPVNWSAYEDIAEFFTND
;
A
#
# COMPACT_ATOMS: atom_id res chain seq x y z
N MET A 1 51.03 -16.27 -65.20
CA MET A 1 49.62 -16.75 -65.16
C MET A 1 49.16 -16.57 -63.71
N THR A 2 48.28 -15.66 -63.31
CA THR A 2 47.21 -14.94 -64.03
C THR A 2 46.81 -13.74 -63.14
N THR A 3 46.80 -12.52 -63.73
CA THR A 3 45.98 -11.30 -63.44
C THR A 3 45.53 -10.99 -61.99
N LEU A 4 45.91 -9.89 -61.32
CA LEU A 4 45.76 -8.44 -61.60
C LEU A 4 44.31 -7.95 -61.71
N LYS A 5 43.96 -6.86 -60.98
CA LYS A 5 42.83 -5.88 -61.10
C LYS A 5 41.98 -5.73 -59.83
N THR A 6 41.58 -4.57 -59.28
CA THR A 6 41.71 -3.13 -59.63
C THR A 6 41.34 -2.29 -58.39
N ASN A 7 41.82 -1.05 -58.36
CA ASN A 7 41.42 0.09 -57.52
C ASN A 7 39.90 0.31 -57.38
N LEU A 8 39.47 0.90 -56.26
CA LEU A 8 38.32 1.84 -56.15
C LEU A 8 38.49 2.67 -54.86
N SER A 9 38.96 3.92 -54.95
CA SER A 9 38.15 5.15 -54.98
C SER A 9 37.57 5.56 -53.61
N CYS A 10 38.16 6.60 -53.02
CA CYS A 10 37.56 7.41 -51.96
C CYS A 10 36.24 8.03 -52.45
N LEU A 11 35.17 7.87 -51.67
CA LEU A 11 34.01 8.76 -51.72
C LEU A 11 33.43 8.87 -50.31
N ALA A 12 33.38 10.12 -49.86
CA ALA A 12 32.89 10.54 -48.56
C ALA A 12 31.42 10.16 -48.36
N GLY A 13 31.12 9.47 -47.27
CA GLY A 13 29.77 9.30 -46.74
C GLY A 13 29.75 9.88 -45.32
N ALA A 14 29.15 11.05 -45.17
CA ALA A 14 28.99 11.74 -43.90
C ALA A 14 28.21 10.86 -42.91
N SER A 15 28.86 10.47 -41.82
CA SER A 15 28.20 9.82 -40.69
C SER A 15 27.34 10.85 -39.95
N LEU A 16 26.03 10.87 -40.21
CA LEU A 16 25.08 11.44 -39.27
C LEU A 16 25.07 10.53 -38.03
N PHE A 17 25.86 10.88 -37.02
CA PHE A 17 25.59 10.47 -35.65
C PHE A 17 24.33 11.22 -35.22
N ALA A 18 23.18 10.57 -35.36
CA ALA A 18 21.97 11.00 -34.67
C ALA A 18 22.26 10.88 -33.17
N LEU A 19 22.36 12.02 -32.47
CA LEU A 19 22.18 12.06 -31.02
C LEU A 19 20.75 11.58 -30.74
N THR A 20 20.58 10.28 -30.52
CA THR A 20 19.52 9.81 -29.65
C THR A 20 19.80 10.41 -28.29
N LEU A 21 19.11 11.49 -27.93
CA LEU A 21 18.86 11.80 -26.53
C LEU A 21 18.26 10.53 -25.93
N ALA A 22 19.09 9.74 -25.27
CA ALA A 22 18.59 8.87 -24.23
C ALA A 22 17.85 9.80 -23.28
N ALA A 23 16.53 9.73 -23.25
CA ALA A 23 15.80 10.11 -22.06
C ALA A 23 16.38 9.21 -20.96
N GLY A 24 17.36 9.75 -20.21
CA GLY A 24 17.78 9.13 -18.97
C GLY A 24 16.55 8.92 -18.09
N PRO A 25 16.58 7.96 -17.16
CA PRO A 25 15.52 7.88 -16.16
C PRO A 25 15.32 9.29 -15.59
N ALA A 26 14.06 9.74 -15.53
CA ALA A 26 13.71 10.97 -14.82
C ALA A 26 14.48 10.96 -13.50
N LEU A 27 15.29 12.01 -13.28
CA LEU A 27 16.32 12.03 -12.25
C LEU A 27 15.64 11.99 -10.88
N ALA A 28 15.44 10.81 -10.31
CA ALA A 28 14.82 10.70 -8.99
C ALA A 28 15.50 11.63 -7.98
N GLY A 29 14.71 12.46 -7.28
CA GLY A 29 15.30 13.49 -6.46
C GLY A 29 14.39 14.64 -5.99
N PRO A 30 15.01 15.77 -5.62
CA PRO A 30 14.33 16.88 -4.95
C PRO A 30 13.23 17.57 -5.78
N GLU A 31 13.33 17.57 -7.12
CA GLU A 31 12.32 18.21 -7.97
C GLU A 31 11.02 17.39 -8.02
N GLU A 32 11.14 16.07 -8.15
CA GLU A 32 10.06 15.10 -8.09
C GLU A 32 9.39 15.16 -6.72
N ALA A 33 10.19 15.15 -5.65
CA ALA A 33 9.69 15.32 -4.29
C ALA A 33 8.83 16.58 -4.12
N ARG A 34 9.32 17.73 -4.59
CA ARG A 34 8.57 18.99 -4.52
C ARG A 34 7.25 18.93 -5.29
N LYS A 35 7.26 18.31 -6.48
CA LYS A 35 6.04 18.10 -7.27
C LYS A 35 5.00 17.29 -6.50
N TRP A 36 5.41 16.18 -5.88
CA TRP A 36 4.52 15.33 -5.08
C TRP A 36 3.98 16.05 -3.83
N ILE A 37 4.82 16.82 -3.14
CA ILE A 37 4.42 17.67 -2.01
C ILE A 37 3.34 18.68 -2.42
N ASP A 38 3.50 19.31 -3.58
CA ASP A 38 2.57 20.35 -4.03
C ASP A 38 1.26 19.78 -4.62
N SER A 39 1.26 18.56 -5.16
CA SER A 39 0.10 17.99 -5.86
C SER A 39 -0.68 16.92 -5.11
N GLU A 40 -0.01 16.06 -4.34
CA GLU A 40 -0.62 14.83 -3.81
C GLU A 40 -0.54 14.73 -2.29
N PHE A 41 0.55 15.16 -1.66
CA PHE A 41 0.75 15.01 -0.21
C PHE A 41 0.03 16.10 0.60
N GLN A 42 -1.17 16.48 0.16
CA GLN A 42 -2.02 17.49 0.80
C GLN A 42 -3.44 16.96 1.00
N PRO A 43 -4.11 17.27 2.13
CA PRO A 43 -3.59 18.03 3.27
C PRO A 43 -2.56 17.23 4.08
N SER A 44 -1.66 17.93 4.78
CA SER A 44 -0.65 17.32 5.66
C SER A 44 -0.63 18.01 7.02
N THR A 45 -0.27 17.25 8.05
CA THR A 45 0.04 17.76 9.40
C THR A 45 1.40 18.45 9.45
N LEU A 46 2.28 18.16 8.48
CA LEU A 46 3.60 18.77 8.34
C LEU A 46 3.51 20.04 7.48
N SER A 47 4.26 21.07 7.87
CA SER A 47 4.53 22.21 7.01
C SER A 47 5.25 21.79 5.71
N LYS A 48 5.20 22.62 4.67
CA LYS A 48 5.91 22.30 3.42
C LYS A 48 7.42 22.14 3.62
N GLU A 49 8.00 22.95 4.51
CA GLU A 49 9.41 22.86 4.87
C GLU A 49 9.76 21.54 5.59
N GLU A 50 8.86 21.03 6.44
CA GLU A 50 9.03 19.73 7.10
C GLU A 50 8.86 18.58 6.11
N GLN A 51 7.87 18.64 5.21
CA GLN A 51 7.71 17.66 4.14
C GLN A 51 8.95 17.61 3.23
N GLN A 52 9.52 18.77 2.87
CA GLN A 52 10.73 18.83 2.07
C GLN A 52 11.92 18.15 2.77
N LYS A 53 12.11 18.40 4.07
CA LYS A 53 13.15 17.73 4.87
C LYS A 53 12.94 16.22 4.95
N GLU A 54 11.69 15.77 5.09
CA GLU A 54 11.37 14.35 5.10
C GLU A 54 11.66 13.70 3.74
N MET A 55 11.30 14.34 2.63
CA MET A 55 11.63 13.83 1.30
C MET A 55 13.14 13.81 1.05
N GLU A 56 13.87 14.83 1.52
CA GLU A 56 15.34 14.82 1.50
C GLU A 56 15.91 13.65 2.31
N TRP A 57 15.29 13.27 3.43
CA TRP A 57 15.67 12.08 4.17
C TRP A 57 15.45 10.81 3.35
N PHE A 58 14.27 10.63 2.72
CA PHE A 58 14.00 9.48 1.84
C PHE A 58 15.00 9.37 0.69
N ILE A 59 15.27 10.48 -0.01
CA ILE A 59 16.25 10.55 -1.11
C ILE A 59 17.63 10.11 -0.61
N ASN A 60 18.07 10.61 0.55
CA ASN A 60 19.39 10.29 1.08
C ASN A 60 19.50 8.85 1.57
N ALA A 61 18.49 8.34 2.28
CA ALA A 61 18.43 6.98 2.77
C ALA A 61 18.39 5.95 1.63
N ALA A 62 17.78 6.31 0.49
CA ALA A 62 17.67 5.43 -0.67
C ALA A 62 18.94 5.35 -1.54
N LYS A 63 19.91 6.27 -1.40
CA LYS A 63 21.12 6.31 -2.24
C LYS A 63 21.85 4.97 -2.39
N PRO A 64 22.05 4.16 -1.32
CA PRO A 64 22.72 2.87 -1.44
C PRO A 64 21.92 1.82 -2.23
N PHE A 65 20.62 2.07 -2.43
CA PHE A 65 19.65 1.14 -3.03
C PHE A 65 19.15 1.63 -4.39
N ALA A 66 19.77 2.65 -4.98
CA ALA A 66 19.38 3.15 -6.30
C ALA A 66 19.41 2.02 -7.35
N GLY A 67 18.31 1.86 -8.08
CA GLY A 67 18.14 0.77 -9.05
C GLY A 67 17.77 -0.59 -8.45
N MET A 68 17.59 -0.70 -7.13
CA MET A 68 16.97 -1.87 -6.51
C MET A 68 15.53 -2.02 -7.01
N GLU A 69 15.12 -3.26 -7.22
CA GLU A 69 13.72 -3.60 -7.49
C GLU A 69 13.10 -4.21 -6.23
N ILE A 70 11.93 -3.70 -5.85
CA ILE A 70 11.14 -4.19 -4.72
C ILE A 70 9.76 -4.54 -5.26
N ASN A 71 9.28 -5.74 -4.97
CA ASN A 71 7.92 -6.16 -5.34
C ASN A 71 7.10 -6.38 -4.08
N ILE A 72 5.98 -5.67 -3.99
CA ILE A 72 5.01 -5.80 -2.91
C ILE A 72 3.65 -6.20 -3.47
N VAL A 73 2.78 -6.72 -2.61
CA VAL A 73 1.43 -7.15 -3.01
C VAL A 73 0.39 -6.81 -1.94
N SER A 74 -0.82 -6.54 -2.39
CA SER A 74 -2.01 -6.37 -1.55
C SER A 74 -3.26 -6.94 -2.19
N GLU A 75 -4.35 -6.96 -1.43
CA GLU A 75 -5.68 -7.19 -1.99
C GLU A 75 -6.13 -6.02 -2.90
N THR A 76 -7.16 -6.27 -3.71
CA THR A 76 -7.72 -5.29 -4.64
C THR A 76 -8.88 -4.53 -4.01
N ILE A 77 -8.56 -3.43 -3.32
CA ILE A 77 -9.53 -2.46 -2.80
C ILE A 77 -9.13 -1.03 -3.19
N THR A 78 -10.06 -0.08 -3.12
CA THR A 78 -9.83 1.30 -3.59
C THR A 78 -8.62 1.98 -2.93
N THR A 79 -8.37 1.72 -1.64
CA THR A 79 -7.18 2.23 -0.94
C THR A 79 -5.89 1.71 -1.58
N HIS A 80 -5.79 0.39 -1.77
CA HIS A 80 -4.59 -0.22 -2.34
C HIS A 80 -4.43 0.07 -3.84
N GLU A 81 -5.51 0.30 -4.57
CA GLU A 81 -5.42 0.83 -5.94
C GLU A 81 -4.75 2.21 -5.98
N TYR A 82 -5.06 3.07 -5.01
CA TYR A 82 -4.41 4.37 -4.86
C TYR A 82 -2.94 4.21 -4.46
N GLU A 83 -2.64 3.35 -3.49
CA GLU A 83 -1.25 3.06 -3.10
C GLU A 83 -0.41 2.55 -4.29
N ALA A 84 -0.94 1.59 -5.04
CA ALA A 84 -0.23 0.98 -6.16
C ALA A 84 -0.03 1.94 -7.35
N LYS A 85 -1.05 2.75 -7.68
CA LYS A 85 -1.01 3.66 -8.85
C LYS A 85 -0.31 4.98 -8.54
N THR A 86 -0.40 5.45 -7.30
CA THR A 86 0.06 6.77 -6.88
C THR A 86 1.26 6.68 -5.96
N LEU A 87 1.14 6.05 -4.78
CA LEU A 87 2.22 6.08 -3.78
C LEU A 87 3.45 5.27 -4.21
N ALA A 88 3.28 4.10 -4.83
CA ALA A 88 4.40 3.30 -5.33
C ALA A 88 5.18 4.04 -6.43
N LYS A 89 4.46 4.78 -7.26
CA LYS A 89 5.04 5.68 -8.27
C LYS A 89 5.80 6.83 -7.61
N ALA A 90 5.19 7.51 -6.64
CA ALA A 90 5.82 8.61 -5.92
C ALA A 90 7.10 8.16 -5.22
N PHE A 91 7.05 7.04 -4.51
CA PHE A 91 8.22 6.43 -3.88
C PHE A 91 9.33 6.16 -4.90
N SER A 92 8.98 5.58 -6.06
CA SER A 92 9.97 5.28 -7.10
C SER A 92 10.59 6.53 -7.71
N GLU A 93 9.78 7.55 -8.01
CA GLU A 93 10.24 8.84 -8.55
C GLU A 93 11.08 9.63 -7.54
N ILE A 94 10.84 9.49 -6.23
CA ILE A 94 11.59 10.22 -5.20
C ILE A 94 12.90 9.50 -4.88
N THR A 95 12.87 8.17 -4.77
CA THR A 95 14.00 7.39 -4.23
C THR A 95 14.91 6.78 -5.30
N GLY A 96 14.41 6.61 -6.52
CA GLY A 96 15.11 5.85 -7.57
C GLY A 96 15.12 4.33 -7.38
N ILE A 97 14.41 3.83 -6.36
CA ILE A 97 14.10 2.40 -6.19
C ILE A 97 12.90 2.08 -7.08
N LYS A 98 12.93 0.97 -7.81
CA LYS A 98 11.80 0.53 -8.62
C LYS A 98 10.85 -0.30 -7.76
N LEU A 99 9.74 0.30 -7.35
CA LEU A 99 8.71 -0.37 -6.57
C LEU A 99 7.57 -0.84 -7.49
N THR A 100 7.33 -2.15 -7.52
CA THR A 100 6.14 -2.76 -8.12
C THR A 100 5.16 -3.10 -7.01
N HIS A 101 3.91 -2.66 -7.13
CA HIS A 101 2.83 -3.01 -6.20
C HIS A 101 1.76 -3.78 -6.97
N ASP A 102 1.72 -5.09 -6.76
CA ASP A 102 0.74 -5.98 -7.37
C ASP A 102 -0.58 -5.97 -6.59
N LEU A 103 -1.69 -6.03 -7.34
CA LEU A 103 -3.04 -6.14 -6.80
C LEU A 103 -3.63 -7.49 -7.21
N ILE A 104 -4.04 -8.28 -6.21
CA ILE A 104 -4.68 -9.59 -6.40
C ILE A 104 -5.90 -9.71 -5.50
N GLN A 105 -6.66 -10.81 -5.58
CA GLN A 105 -7.76 -11.03 -4.66
C GLN A 105 -7.23 -11.41 -3.26
N GLU A 106 -7.96 -11.03 -2.20
CA GLU A 106 -7.58 -11.31 -0.80
C GLU A 106 -7.18 -12.79 -0.59
N GLY A 107 -8.01 -13.72 -1.10
CA GLY A 107 -7.72 -15.15 -1.02
C GLY A 107 -6.39 -15.55 -1.67
N ASP A 108 -6.02 -14.92 -2.78
CA ASP A 108 -4.73 -15.16 -3.46
C ASP A 108 -3.54 -14.60 -2.67
N VAL A 109 -3.73 -13.48 -1.94
CA VAL A 109 -2.71 -12.94 -1.01
C VAL A 109 -2.40 -13.99 0.04
N VAL A 110 -3.43 -14.54 0.69
CA VAL A 110 -3.28 -15.55 1.75
C VAL A 110 -2.59 -16.82 1.21
N GLU A 111 -3.01 -17.31 0.04
CA GLU A 111 -2.39 -18.50 -0.58
C GLU A 111 -0.91 -18.27 -0.90
N LYS A 112 -0.56 -17.09 -1.44
CA LYS A 112 0.83 -16.77 -1.79
C LYS A 112 1.72 -16.57 -0.57
N ILE A 113 1.22 -15.95 0.51
CA ILE A 113 1.95 -15.89 1.79
C ILE A 113 2.29 -17.31 2.24
N GLN A 114 1.32 -18.21 2.27
CA GLN A 114 1.54 -19.60 2.68
C GLN A 114 2.54 -20.31 1.75
N THR A 115 2.47 -20.06 0.45
CA THR A 115 3.40 -20.62 -0.53
C THR A 115 4.83 -20.15 -0.30
N GLN A 116 5.05 -18.85 -0.07
CA GLN A 116 6.37 -18.30 0.27
C GLN A 116 6.90 -18.90 1.57
N MET A 117 6.05 -18.97 2.60
CA MET A 117 6.37 -19.55 3.90
C MET A 117 6.81 -21.03 3.81
N GLN A 118 6.07 -21.84 3.05
CA GLN A 118 6.33 -23.28 2.90
C GLN A 118 7.52 -23.59 1.99
N SER A 119 7.65 -22.84 0.88
CA SER A 119 8.71 -23.08 -0.09
C SER A 119 10.05 -22.46 0.31
N GLY A 120 10.04 -21.46 1.20
CA GLY A 120 11.21 -20.65 1.54
C GLY A 120 11.72 -19.78 0.39
N LYS A 121 10.98 -19.70 -0.73
CA LYS A 121 11.32 -18.85 -1.87
C LYS A 121 10.66 -17.50 -1.73
N ASN A 122 11.42 -16.44 -1.99
CA ASN A 122 10.86 -15.10 -2.05
C ASN A 122 10.00 -14.95 -3.32
N ILE A 123 8.73 -14.61 -3.11
CA ILE A 123 7.71 -14.28 -4.11
C ILE A 123 7.50 -12.76 -4.09
N TYR A 124 7.34 -12.17 -2.90
CA TYR A 124 7.26 -10.73 -2.68
C TYR A 124 8.08 -10.30 -1.46
N ASP A 125 8.70 -9.14 -1.60
CA ASP A 125 9.56 -8.49 -0.59
C ASP A 125 8.75 -7.83 0.53
N GLY A 126 7.51 -7.42 0.23
CA GLY A 126 6.60 -6.79 1.17
C GLY A 126 5.14 -7.18 0.91
N TRP A 127 4.35 -7.15 1.97
CA TRP A 127 2.97 -7.63 1.96
C TRP A 127 2.09 -6.64 2.70
N ILE A 128 0.99 -6.24 2.08
CA ILE A 128 -0.15 -5.66 2.79
C ILE A 128 -1.18 -6.77 2.96
N ASN A 129 -1.30 -7.27 4.18
CA ASN A 129 -2.14 -8.39 4.55
C ASN A 129 -2.85 -8.10 5.88
N ASP A 130 -3.94 -8.81 6.14
CA ASP A 130 -4.77 -8.57 7.32
C ASP A 130 -4.04 -8.78 8.64
N SER A 131 -4.44 -8.02 9.66
CA SER A 131 -3.93 -8.19 11.02
C SER A 131 -4.28 -9.54 11.63
N ASP A 132 -5.24 -10.27 11.07
CA ASP A 132 -5.61 -11.62 11.50
C ASP A 132 -4.45 -12.62 11.40
N LEU A 133 -3.46 -12.32 10.54
CA LEU A 133 -2.23 -13.07 10.39
C LEU A 133 -1.19 -12.79 11.49
N ILE A 134 -1.42 -11.87 12.44
CA ILE A 134 -0.43 -11.54 13.47
C ILE A 134 0.00 -12.77 14.29
N GLY A 135 -0.94 -13.67 14.58
CA GLY A 135 -0.66 -14.93 15.26
C GLY A 135 0.22 -15.87 14.44
N THR A 136 0.10 -15.85 13.11
CA THR A 136 0.94 -16.60 12.17
C THR A 136 2.35 -16.00 12.15
N HIS A 137 2.46 -14.68 11.94
CA HIS A 137 3.74 -13.97 11.86
C HIS A 137 4.60 -14.17 13.11
N PHE A 138 3.99 -14.01 14.28
CA PHE A 138 4.64 -14.25 15.56
C PHE A 138 5.10 -15.72 15.73
N ARG A 139 4.24 -16.70 15.46
CA ARG A 139 4.54 -18.12 15.72
C ARG A 139 5.60 -18.69 14.79
N TYR A 140 5.49 -18.39 13.49
CA TYR A 140 6.37 -18.98 12.48
C TYR A 140 7.69 -18.23 12.32
N LYS A 141 7.76 -16.97 12.77
CA LYS A 141 8.97 -16.13 12.73
C LYS A 141 9.57 -15.99 11.33
N GLN A 142 8.70 -15.98 10.32
CA GLN A 142 9.06 -15.77 8.92
C GLN A 142 8.76 -14.34 8.43
N ALA A 143 8.00 -13.57 9.21
CA ALA A 143 7.88 -12.12 9.04
C ALA A 143 8.97 -11.40 9.83
N THR A 144 9.47 -10.28 9.29
CA THR A 144 10.42 -9.42 9.98
C THR A 144 9.77 -8.84 11.24
N ASN A 145 10.41 -9.05 12.39
CA ASN A 145 10.10 -8.31 13.61
C ASN A 145 10.59 -6.87 13.43
N LEU A 146 9.65 -5.96 13.19
CA LEU A 146 9.91 -4.55 12.88
C LEU A 146 10.49 -3.80 14.09
N THR A 147 10.11 -4.18 15.32
CA THR A 147 10.68 -3.57 16.53
C THR A 147 12.19 -3.76 16.59
N ASP A 148 12.67 -5.00 16.42
CA ASP A 148 14.10 -5.31 16.50
C ASP A 148 14.83 -4.88 15.23
N TRP A 149 14.16 -4.95 14.07
CA TRP A 149 14.73 -4.51 12.80
C TRP A 149 15.00 -2.99 12.79
N MET A 150 14.01 -2.16 13.15
CA MET A 150 14.17 -0.70 13.23
C MET A 150 15.22 -0.28 14.26
N ALA A 151 15.34 -1.02 15.38
CA ALA A 151 16.36 -0.75 16.40
C ALA A 151 17.78 -1.20 15.99
N GLY A 152 17.88 -2.10 15.00
CA GLY A 152 19.13 -2.75 14.59
C GLY A 152 19.39 -2.59 13.09
N PRO A 153 19.27 -3.66 12.28
CA PRO A 153 19.68 -3.64 10.86
C PRO A 153 18.99 -2.59 9.99
N GLY A 154 17.76 -2.22 10.31
CA GLY A 154 16.96 -1.22 9.60
C GLY A 154 17.11 0.20 10.12
N LYS A 155 17.97 0.44 11.12
CA LYS A 155 18.07 1.74 11.79
C LYS A 155 18.37 2.89 10.83
N ASP A 156 19.30 2.69 9.90
CA ASP A 156 19.72 3.74 8.95
C ASP A 156 18.64 4.06 7.89
N VAL A 157 17.63 3.18 7.77
CA VAL A 157 16.49 3.31 6.84
C VAL A 157 15.15 3.42 7.59
N THR A 158 15.19 3.68 8.90
CA THR A 158 13.99 3.97 9.69
C THR A 158 13.83 5.49 9.75
N ASN A 159 12.72 6.00 9.22
CA ASN A 159 12.46 7.44 9.21
C ASN A 159 12.44 7.96 10.66
N PRO A 160 13.31 8.92 11.04
CA PRO A 160 13.35 9.44 12.40
C PRO A 160 12.06 10.17 12.83
N ASN A 161 11.21 10.55 11.87
CA ASN A 161 9.91 11.16 12.11
C ASN A 161 8.76 10.13 12.14
N LEU A 162 9.03 8.84 11.96
CA LEU A 162 8.01 7.80 12.05
C LEU A 162 7.55 7.62 13.49
N ASP A 163 6.38 8.17 13.82
CA ASP A 163 5.76 7.98 15.12
C ASP A 163 4.98 6.67 15.16
N ILE A 164 5.66 5.62 15.63
CA ILE A 164 5.07 4.29 15.77
C ILE A 164 3.89 4.28 16.78
N ASP A 165 3.88 5.20 17.74
CA ASP A 165 2.83 5.26 18.76
C ASP A 165 1.58 6.01 18.29
N ASP A 166 1.66 6.76 17.18
CA ASP A 166 0.53 7.46 16.56
C ASP A 166 -0.36 6.53 15.69
N PHE A 167 0.10 5.32 15.38
CA PHE A 167 -0.71 4.36 14.64
C PHE A 167 -1.93 3.91 15.45
N ILE A 168 -3.11 4.29 14.98
CA ILE A 168 -4.37 3.69 15.44
C ILE A 168 -4.26 2.18 15.19
N GLY A 169 -4.59 1.39 16.21
CA GLY A 169 -4.58 -0.08 16.12
C GLY A 169 -3.20 -0.73 16.02
N LYS A 170 -2.11 -0.05 16.44
CA LYS A 170 -0.77 -0.65 16.60
C LYS A 170 -0.81 -2.04 17.27
N SER A 171 -1.69 -2.23 18.25
CA SER A 171 -1.86 -3.49 18.98
C SER A 171 -2.25 -4.67 18.09
N PHE A 172 -2.96 -4.44 16.96
CA PHE A 172 -3.35 -5.49 16.02
C PHE A 172 -2.16 -6.04 15.22
N GLY A 173 -1.13 -5.21 14.99
CA GLY A 173 0.13 -5.63 14.37
C GLY A 173 1.21 -6.06 15.36
N THR A 174 0.89 -6.11 16.66
CA THR A 174 1.84 -6.44 17.74
C THR A 174 1.59 -7.86 18.26
N GLY A 175 2.64 -8.69 18.27
CA GLY A 175 2.59 -10.05 18.78
C GLY A 175 2.44 -10.11 20.32
N PRO A 176 2.07 -11.27 20.87
CA PRO A 176 1.95 -11.46 22.32
C PRO A 176 3.28 -11.34 23.09
N ASP A 177 4.41 -11.31 22.38
CA ASP A 177 5.74 -10.98 22.90
C ASP A 177 6.02 -9.47 22.99
N GLY A 178 5.05 -8.63 22.61
CA GLY A 178 5.15 -7.18 22.62
C GLY A 178 5.95 -6.61 21.43
N LYS A 179 6.21 -7.41 20.40
CA LYS A 179 6.96 -6.99 19.21
C LYS A 179 6.04 -6.68 18.04
N LEU A 180 6.37 -5.64 17.28
CA LEU A 180 5.62 -5.21 16.11
C LEU A 180 6.05 -6.04 14.88
N TYR A 181 5.09 -6.60 14.17
CA TYR A 181 5.31 -7.39 12.94
C TYR A 181 4.62 -6.81 11.71
N GLN A 182 3.60 -5.97 11.91
CA GLN A 182 2.87 -5.28 10.83
C GLN A 182 2.68 -3.81 11.19
N LEU A 183 2.84 -2.91 10.22
CA LEU A 183 2.45 -1.51 10.35
C LEU A 183 1.00 -1.35 9.87
N PRO A 184 0.09 -0.78 10.69
CA PRO A 184 -1.27 -0.50 10.23
C PRO A 184 -1.25 0.55 9.11
N VAL A 185 -1.73 0.20 7.92
CA VAL A 185 -1.90 1.15 6.80
C VAL A 185 -3.37 1.49 6.53
N GLN A 186 -4.28 0.64 7.00
CA GLN A 186 -5.72 0.79 6.86
C GLN A 186 -6.45 0.15 8.05
N GLN A 187 -7.66 0.64 8.35
CA GLN A 187 -8.57 0.04 9.31
C GLN A 187 -10.00 -0.04 8.77
N PHE A 188 -10.72 -1.08 9.19
CA PHE A 188 -12.14 -1.23 8.93
C PHE A 188 -12.93 -1.00 10.21
N ALA A 189 -13.78 0.03 10.20
CA ALA A 189 -14.83 0.14 11.21
C ALA A 189 -16.00 -0.77 10.80
N ASN A 190 -16.34 -1.73 11.65
CA ASN A 190 -17.55 -2.51 11.45
C ASN A 190 -18.77 -1.66 11.85
N LEU A 191 -19.62 -1.34 10.88
CA LEU A 191 -20.74 -0.42 11.02
C LEU A 191 -22.03 -1.08 10.58
N TYR A 192 -23.12 -0.75 11.27
CA TYR A 192 -24.46 -1.10 10.82
C TYR A 192 -24.96 -0.06 9.81
N TRP A 193 -25.14 -0.49 8.56
CA TRP A 193 -25.70 0.33 7.49
C TRP A 193 -27.19 0.06 7.34
N PHE A 194 -27.99 1.11 7.26
CA PHE A 194 -29.44 0.99 7.15
C PHE A 194 -30.06 2.11 6.31
N ARG A 195 -31.28 1.86 5.82
CA ARG A 195 -32.08 2.84 5.06
C ARG A 195 -32.70 3.85 6.00
N TYR A 196 -31.99 4.95 6.23
CA TYR A 196 -32.48 6.03 7.10
C TYR A 196 -33.88 6.52 6.72
N ASP A 197 -34.15 6.69 5.43
CA ASP A 197 -35.47 7.11 4.93
C ASP A 197 -36.58 6.10 5.28
N TRP A 198 -36.30 4.79 5.20
CA TRP A 198 -37.24 3.76 5.62
C TRP A 198 -37.47 3.79 7.13
N PHE A 199 -36.41 3.98 7.90
CA PHE A 199 -36.48 4.08 9.35
C PHE A 199 -37.14 5.37 9.83
N GLN A 200 -37.38 6.36 8.94
CA GLN A 200 -38.15 7.57 9.27
C GLN A 200 -39.61 7.53 8.81
N ARG A 201 -40.01 6.55 7.99
CA ARG A 201 -41.38 6.43 7.48
C ARG A 201 -42.37 6.07 8.58
N ALA A 202 -43.38 6.92 8.78
CA ALA A 202 -44.40 6.74 9.82
C ALA A 202 -45.17 5.43 9.66
N ASP A 203 -45.54 5.06 8.43
CA ASP A 203 -46.28 3.84 8.13
C ASP A 203 -45.46 2.58 8.47
N LEU A 204 -44.15 2.60 8.24
CA LEU A 204 -43.26 1.49 8.57
C LEU A 204 -43.02 1.39 10.08
N LYS A 205 -42.84 2.53 10.77
CA LYS A 205 -42.73 2.57 12.24
C LYS A 205 -43.97 1.99 12.91
N GLU A 206 -45.16 2.37 12.45
CA GLU A 206 -46.43 1.90 13.00
C GLU A 206 -46.63 0.40 12.77
N LYS A 207 -46.40 -0.09 11.54
CA LYS A 207 -46.49 -1.52 11.22
C LYS A 207 -45.50 -2.37 12.03
N PHE A 208 -44.24 -1.92 12.11
CA PHE A 208 -43.21 -2.62 12.86
C PHE A 208 -43.58 -2.72 14.34
N LYS A 209 -43.99 -1.60 14.95
CA LYS A 209 -44.41 -1.56 16.35
C LYS A 209 -45.63 -2.43 16.63
N ALA A 210 -46.59 -2.48 15.70
CA ALA A 210 -47.75 -3.34 15.81
C ALA A 210 -47.38 -4.84 15.78
N LYS A 211 -46.37 -5.23 15.00
CA LYS A 211 -45.92 -6.62 14.87
C LYS A 211 -45.04 -7.07 16.03
N TYR A 212 -44.02 -6.28 16.38
CA TYR A 212 -42.96 -6.69 17.32
C TYR A 212 -43.11 -6.07 18.72
N GLY A 213 -43.99 -5.09 18.90
CA GLY A 213 -44.28 -4.49 20.21
C GLY A 213 -43.26 -3.44 20.69
N TYR A 214 -42.30 -3.03 19.85
CA TYR A 214 -41.33 -1.97 20.15
C TYR A 214 -41.07 -1.08 18.93
N ASP A 215 -40.46 0.08 19.15
CA ASP A 215 -40.23 1.07 18.09
C ASP A 215 -39.13 0.62 17.11
N LEU A 216 -39.37 0.82 15.81
CA LEU A 216 -38.36 0.62 14.77
C LEU A 216 -37.21 1.63 14.95
N GLY A 217 -35.99 1.13 15.08
CA GLY A 217 -34.79 1.92 15.32
C GLY A 217 -33.50 1.12 15.11
N VAL A 218 -32.35 1.75 15.33
CA VAL A 218 -31.04 1.06 15.24
C VAL A 218 -31.04 -0.14 16.21
N PRO A 219 -30.70 -1.35 15.75
CA PRO A 219 -30.77 -2.56 16.56
C PRO A 219 -29.82 -2.45 17.75
N VAL A 220 -30.36 -2.66 18.96
CA VAL A 220 -29.59 -2.64 20.22
C VAL A 220 -29.11 -4.03 20.62
N ASN A 221 -29.54 -5.08 19.92
CA ASN A 221 -29.13 -6.47 20.09
C ASN A 221 -29.45 -7.28 18.82
N TRP A 222 -29.03 -8.55 18.79
CA TRP A 222 -29.18 -9.43 17.63
C TRP A 222 -30.63 -9.83 17.34
N SER A 223 -31.48 -9.98 18.36
CA SER A 223 -32.90 -10.26 18.14
C SER A 223 -33.60 -9.10 17.44
N ALA A 224 -33.32 -7.86 17.84
CA ALA A 224 -33.84 -6.68 17.16
C ALA A 224 -33.32 -6.56 15.72
N TYR A 225 -32.05 -6.93 15.49
CA TYR A 225 -31.50 -7.01 14.13
C TYR A 225 -32.27 -7.99 13.26
N GLU A 226 -32.56 -9.19 13.78
CA GLU A 226 -33.32 -10.24 13.09
C GLU A 226 -34.76 -9.80 12.78
N ASP A 227 -35.48 -9.26 13.76
CA ASP A 227 -36.86 -8.75 13.57
C ASP A 227 -36.93 -7.64 12.50
N ILE A 228 -35.96 -6.73 12.49
CA ILE A 228 -35.85 -5.66 11.50
C ILE A 228 -35.61 -6.25 10.10
N ALA A 229 -34.71 -7.21 9.98
CA ALA A 229 -34.41 -7.87 8.71
C ALA A 229 -35.65 -8.63 8.19
N GLU A 230 -36.34 -9.34 9.06
CA GLU A 230 -37.58 -10.06 8.74
C GLU A 230 -38.69 -9.10 8.29
N PHE A 231 -38.89 -7.99 9.01
CA PHE A 231 -39.87 -6.97 8.66
C PHE A 231 -39.66 -6.42 7.26
N PHE A 232 -38.44 -5.98 6.94
CA PHE A 232 -38.15 -5.35 5.64
C PHE A 232 -38.08 -6.35 4.48
N THR A 233 -37.98 -7.64 4.77
CA THR A 233 -37.96 -8.68 3.74
C THR A 233 -39.37 -9.17 3.40
N ASN A 234 -40.24 -9.31 4.41
CA ASN A 234 -41.48 -10.08 4.28
C ASN A 234 -42.79 -9.30 4.52
N ASP A 235 -42.76 -8.03 4.96
CA ASP A 235 -43.97 -7.21 5.26
C ASP A 235 -44.05 -5.87 4.50
#